data_AF-A0A357D2M8-F1
#
_entry.id   AF-A0A357D2M8-F1
#
_cell.length_a   1.000
_cell.length_b   1.000
_cell.length_c   1.000
_cell.angle_alpha   90.00
_cell.angle_beta   90.00
_cell.angle_gamma   90.00
#
_symmetry.space_group_name_H-M   'P 1'
#
loop_
_entity.id
_entity.type
_entity.pdbx_description
1 polymer ?
#
loop_
_entity_poly.entity_id
_entity_poly.type
_entity_poly.pdbx_seq_one_letter_code
_entity_poly.pdbx_strand_id
1 'polypeptide(L)'
;MKNRNKAVEELESLYKQKNTLLRSVVRIYSGVMESLEKDDFDIFLSKLDEVSVLGNTIELIDEKISAIEAESGIFPDSGDAGSDCLADYNNLADAVSASDRLLKNCNVLNEKLTYSMSNAKQELQKKIENSKNRKIIKEGYDAHTPVKSGLSVYC
;
A
#
# COMPACT_ATOMS: atom_id res chain seq x y z
N MET A 1 3.58 15.06 -39.11
CA MET A 1 4.81 14.66 -38.38
C MET A 1 5.07 15.50 -37.13
N LYS A 2 5.15 16.85 -37.18
CA LYS A 2 5.44 17.68 -35.98
C LYS A 2 4.54 17.46 -34.75
N ASN A 3 3.21 17.33 -34.93
CA ASN A 3 2.29 17.09 -33.80
C ASN A 3 2.45 15.69 -33.17
N ARG A 4 2.89 14.70 -33.96
CA ARG A 4 3.02 13.32 -33.49
C ARG A 4 4.28 13.15 -32.63
N ASN A 5 5.40 13.80 -32.99
CA ASN A 5 6.60 13.81 -32.15
C ASN A 5 6.37 14.53 -30.82
N LYS A 6 5.64 15.66 -30.83
CA LYS A 6 5.28 16.36 -29.58
C LYS A 6 4.46 15.48 -28.64
N ALA A 7 3.50 14.71 -29.16
CA ALA A 7 2.72 13.78 -28.36
C ALA A 7 3.58 12.66 -27.76
N VAL A 8 4.56 12.12 -28.50
CA VAL A 8 5.52 11.12 -27.98
C VAL A 8 6.35 11.68 -26.83
N GLU A 9 6.92 12.89 -26.99
CA GLU A 9 7.70 13.55 -25.93
C GLU A 9 6.86 13.82 -24.66
N GLU A 10 5.60 14.23 -24.85
CA GLU A 10 4.68 14.51 -23.75
C GLU A 10 4.28 13.23 -23.00
N LEU A 11 3.95 12.16 -23.73
CA LEU A 11 3.71 10.83 -23.16
C LEU A 11 4.93 10.32 -22.40
N GLU A 12 6.14 10.43 -22.99
CA GLU A 12 7.38 9.98 -22.33
C GLU A 12 7.60 10.71 -21.01
N SER A 13 7.38 12.03 -21.00
CA SER A 13 7.47 12.85 -19.79
C SER A 13 6.46 12.41 -18.72
N LEU A 14 5.22 12.15 -19.10
CA LEU A 14 4.17 11.70 -18.17
C LEU A 14 4.47 10.31 -17.60
N TYR A 15 4.91 9.36 -18.43
CA TYR A 15 5.32 8.03 -17.95
C TYR A 15 6.54 8.11 -17.02
N LYS A 16 7.51 9.00 -17.28
CA LYS A 16 8.63 9.23 -16.34
C LYS A 16 8.18 9.81 -15.01
N GLN A 17 7.22 10.72 -15.02
CA GLN A 17 6.61 11.27 -13.80
C GLN A 17 5.87 10.18 -13.03
N LYS A 18 5.02 9.40 -13.71
CA LYS A 18 4.33 8.23 -13.14
C LYS A 18 5.31 7.25 -12.51
N ASN A 19 6.39 6.91 -13.20
CA ASN A 19 7.43 6.00 -12.69
C ASN A 19 8.12 6.52 -11.43
N THR A 20 8.33 7.84 -11.34
CA THR A 20 8.91 8.46 -10.14
C THR A 20 7.96 8.33 -8.95
N LEU A 21 6.66 8.58 -9.15
CA LEU A 21 5.65 8.44 -8.11
C LEU A 21 5.46 6.98 -7.68
N LEU A 22 5.41 6.04 -8.63
CA LEU A 22 5.32 4.61 -8.33
C LEU A 22 6.51 4.11 -7.51
N ARG A 23 7.73 4.56 -7.81
CA ARG A 23 8.92 4.26 -6.98
C ARG A 23 8.78 4.80 -5.56
N SER A 24 8.20 5.99 -5.39
CA SER A 24 7.89 6.55 -4.07
C SER A 24 6.88 5.68 -3.33
N VAL A 25 5.81 5.23 -3.99
CA VAL A 25 4.82 4.32 -3.42
C VAL A 25 5.47 3.01 -2.97
N VAL A 26 6.32 2.38 -3.81
CA VAL A 26 7.07 1.17 -3.44
C VAL A 26 7.89 1.39 -2.16
N ARG A 27 8.62 2.50 -2.08
CA ARG A 27 9.42 2.84 -0.90
C ARG A 27 8.56 3.03 0.34
N ILE A 28 7.42 3.70 0.20
CA ILE A 28 6.49 3.93 1.32
C ILE A 28 5.92 2.58 1.79
N TYR A 29 5.49 1.70 0.89
CA TYR A 29 4.99 0.37 1.27
C TYR A 29 6.02 -0.45 2.07
N SER A 30 7.30 -0.43 1.69
CA SER A 30 8.35 -1.05 2.51
C SER A 30 8.41 -0.43 3.91
N GLY A 31 8.36 0.90 4.01
CA GLY A 31 8.33 1.60 5.29
C GLY A 31 7.07 1.36 6.12
N VAL A 32 5.91 1.15 5.48
CA VAL A 32 4.65 0.81 6.15
C VAL A 32 4.74 -0.58 6.78
N MET A 33 5.31 -1.55 6.05
CA MET A 33 5.54 -2.91 6.58
C MET A 33 6.45 -2.88 7.82
N GLU A 34 7.56 -2.13 7.78
CA GLU A 34 8.45 -2.00 8.94
C GLU A 34 7.76 -1.34 10.16
N SER A 35 6.91 -0.34 9.93
CA SER A 35 6.15 0.31 11.01
C SER A 35 5.12 -0.63 11.62
N LEU A 36 4.47 -1.46 10.79
CA LEU A 36 3.52 -2.48 11.26
C LEU A 36 4.21 -3.55 12.12
N GLU A 37 5.42 -4.00 11.73
CA GLU A 37 6.20 -4.98 12.51
C GLU A 37 6.67 -4.44 13.87
N LYS A 38 6.81 -3.12 14.00
CA LYS A 38 7.24 -2.43 15.23
C LYS A 38 6.08 -1.97 16.11
N ASP A 39 4.83 -2.29 15.74
CA ASP A 39 3.61 -1.77 16.39
C ASP A 39 3.56 -0.23 16.44
N ASP A 40 4.22 0.46 15.50
CA ASP A 40 4.24 1.92 15.40
C ASP A 40 3.09 2.42 14.52
N PHE A 41 1.89 2.40 15.11
CA PHE A 41 0.65 2.67 14.39
C PHE A 41 0.50 4.12 13.92
N ASP A 42 1.11 5.08 14.61
CA ASP A 42 1.04 6.49 14.22
C ASP A 42 1.82 6.73 12.92
N ILE A 43 3.06 6.22 12.83
CA ILE A 43 3.86 6.29 11.60
C ILE A 43 3.21 5.47 10.50
N PHE A 44 2.64 4.31 10.84
CA PHE A 44 1.91 3.47 9.90
C PHE A 44 0.76 4.22 9.21
N LEU A 45 -0.10 4.89 9.98
CA LEU A 45 -1.25 5.64 9.45
C LEU A 45 -0.78 6.85 8.63
N SER A 46 0.20 7.61 9.12
CA SER A 46 0.76 8.75 8.39
C SER A 46 1.29 8.35 7.01
N LYS A 47 1.98 7.21 6.91
CA LYS A 47 2.50 6.71 5.63
C LYS A 47 1.39 6.21 4.69
N LEU A 48 0.29 5.66 5.21
CA LEU A 48 -0.85 5.29 4.38
C LEU A 48 -1.55 6.50 3.77
N ASP A 49 -1.66 7.60 4.52
CA ASP A 49 -2.20 8.85 3.99
C ASP A 49 -1.32 9.39 2.84
N GLU A 50 0.01 9.30 2.97
CA GLU A 50 0.94 9.64 1.88
C GLU A 50 0.70 8.79 0.62
N VAL A 51 0.47 7.48 0.77
CA VAL A 51 0.15 6.59 -0.37
C VAL A 51 -1.14 7.02 -1.05
N SER A 52 -2.17 7.42 -0.29
CA SER A 52 -3.44 7.89 -0.85
C SER A 52 -3.27 9.15 -1.70
N VAL A 53 -2.49 10.13 -1.21
CA VAL A 53 -2.19 11.36 -1.96
C VAL A 53 -1.43 11.07 -3.25
N LEU A 54 -0.44 10.17 -3.19
CA LEU A 54 0.31 9.76 -4.38
C LEU A 54 -0.57 8.99 -5.37
N GLY A 55 -1.48 8.14 -4.90
CA GLY A 55 -2.46 7.42 -5.71
C GLY A 55 -3.32 8.37 -6.54
N ASN A 56 -3.92 9.38 -5.91
CA ASN A 56 -4.71 10.40 -6.62
C ASN A 56 -3.88 11.15 -7.67
N THR A 57 -2.60 11.40 -7.38
CA THR A 57 -1.70 12.08 -8.35
C THR A 57 -1.40 11.18 -9.56
N ILE A 58 -1.23 9.87 -9.33
CA ILE A 58 -1.02 8.89 -10.40
C ILE A 58 -2.27 8.77 -11.27
N GLU A 59 -3.47 8.73 -10.68
CA GLU A 59 -4.75 8.71 -11.42
C GLU A 59 -4.88 9.91 -12.36
N LEU A 60 -4.56 11.12 -11.88
CA LEU A 60 -4.56 12.33 -12.71
C LEU A 60 -3.54 12.27 -13.86
N ILE A 61 -2.42 11.59 -13.69
CA ILE A 61 -1.45 11.37 -14.77
C ILE A 61 -2.00 10.37 -15.78
N ASP A 62 -2.65 9.30 -15.31
CA ASP A 62 -3.25 8.30 -16.18
C ASP A 62 -4.37 8.87 -17.04
N GLU A 63 -5.22 9.75 -16.47
CA GLU A 63 -6.22 10.51 -17.23
C GLU A 63 -5.59 11.35 -18.34
N LYS A 64 -4.46 12.03 -18.06
CA LYS A 64 -3.74 12.82 -19.07
C LYS A 64 -3.12 11.96 -20.15
N ILE A 65 -2.53 10.81 -19.79
CA ILE A 65 -2.00 9.84 -20.74
C ILE A 65 -3.13 9.40 -21.67
N SER A 66 -4.26 8.93 -21.13
CA SER A 66 -5.40 8.48 -21.93
C SER A 66 -5.96 9.57 -22.86
N ALA A 67 -6.00 10.83 -22.40
CA ALA A 67 -6.42 11.94 -23.25
C ALA A 67 -5.47 12.15 -24.44
N ILE A 68 -4.16 12.16 -24.20
CA ILE A 68 -3.16 12.33 -25.26
C ILE A 68 -3.16 11.14 -26.23
N GLU A 69 -3.30 9.92 -25.73
CA GLU A 69 -3.40 8.71 -26.56
C GLU A 69 -4.61 8.79 -27.50
N ALA A 70 -5.78 9.19 -26.97
CA ALA A 70 -7.00 9.35 -27.75
C ALA A 70 -6.89 10.45 -28.83
N GLU A 71 -6.28 11.59 -28.50
CA GLU A 71 -6.11 12.71 -29.43
C GLU A 71 -5.05 12.45 -30.50
N SER A 72 -3.96 11.77 -30.13
CA SER A 72 -2.81 11.55 -31.02
C SER A 72 -2.92 10.25 -31.83
N GLY A 73 -3.76 9.30 -31.39
CA GLY A 73 -3.84 7.94 -31.93
C GLY A 73 -2.56 7.14 -31.72
N ILE A 74 -1.75 7.50 -30.72
CA ILE A 74 -0.54 6.78 -30.30
C ILE A 74 -0.91 5.98 -29.07
N PHE A 75 -0.76 4.67 -29.15
CA PHE A 75 -1.00 3.75 -28.04
C PHE A 75 0.31 3.01 -27.76
N PRO A 76 1.16 3.55 -26.86
CA PRO A 76 2.40 2.89 -26.53
C PRO A 76 2.12 1.58 -25.79
N ASP A 77 2.64 0.47 -26.33
CA ASP A 77 2.58 -0.83 -25.66
C ASP A 77 4.00 -1.21 -25.18
N SER A 78 4.02 -1.93 -24.07
CA SER A 78 5.16 -2.67 -23.55
C SER A 78 5.71 -3.74 -24.50
N GLY A 79 4.96 -4.12 -25.54
CA GLY A 79 5.30 -5.18 -26.49
C GLY A 79 5.36 -4.72 -27.95
N ASP A 80 6.48 -4.13 -28.36
CA ASP A 80 7.22 -4.44 -29.59
C ASP A 80 8.37 -3.43 -29.78
N ALA A 81 9.52 -3.70 -29.17
CA ALA A 81 10.76 -2.95 -29.43
C ALA A 81 11.44 -3.37 -30.75
N GLY A 82 10.74 -4.12 -31.62
CA GLY A 82 11.29 -4.79 -32.79
C GLY A 82 11.11 -4.08 -34.13
N SER A 83 10.45 -2.92 -34.17
CA SER A 83 10.24 -2.17 -35.41
C SER A 83 11.18 -0.96 -35.46
N ASP A 84 11.72 -0.67 -36.65
CA ASP A 84 12.63 0.41 -37.09
C ASP A 84 12.16 1.86 -36.78
N CYS A 85 11.55 2.08 -35.61
CA CYS A 85 10.96 3.33 -35.17
C CYS A 85 12.03 4.22 -34.53
N LEU A 86 11.95 5.52 -34.80
CA LEU A 86 12.80 6.57 -34.25
C LEU A 86 13.08 6.37 -32.74
N ALA A 87 14.30 6.70 -32.29
CA ALA A 87 14.75 6.56 -30.90
C ALA A 87 13.76 7.07 -29.84
N ASP A 88 12.95 8.08 -30.16
CA ASP A 88 11.90 8.63 -29.29
C ASP A 88 10.82 7.60 -28.92
N TYR A 89 10.47 6.68 -29.84
CA TYR A 89 9.52 5.59 -29.55
C TYR A 89 10.12 4.52 -28.64
N ASN A 90 11.43 4.27 -28.74
CA ASN A 90 12.11 3.31 -27.86
C ASN A 90 12.15 3.82 -26.40
N ASN A 91 12.45 5.11 -26.20
CA ASN A 91 12.43 5.70 -24.85
C ASN A 91 11.02 5.66 -24.23
N LEU A 92 9.99 5.92 -25.03
CA LEU A 92 8.60 5.81 -24.59
C LEU A 92 8.25 4.37 -24.20
N ALA A 93 8.58 3.39 -25.05
CA ALA A 93 8.33 1.96 -24.79
C ALA A 93 9.04 1.47 -23.51
N ASP A 94 10.27 1.91 -23.28
CA ASP A 94 11.01 1.63 -22.05
C ASP A 94 10.34 2.26 -20.82
N ALA A 95 9.83 3.49 -20.95
CA ALA A 95 9.12 4.18 -19.87
C ALA A 95 7.79 3.48 -19.53
N VAL A 96 7.04 3.02 -20.53
CA VAL A 96 5.81 2.22 -20.35
C VAL A 96 6.14 0.89 -19.67
N SER A 97 7.13 0.15 -20.19
CA SER A 97 7.58 -1.12 -19.63
C SER A 97 8.03 -1.00 -18.17
N ALA A 98 8.72 0.09 -17.82
CA ALA A 98 9.09 0.38 -16.44
C ALA A 98 7.87 0.65 -15.55
N SER A 99 6.86 1.35 -16.08
CA SER A 99 5.60 1.61 -15.38
C SER A 99 4.86 0.33 -15.04
N ASP A 100 4.71 -0.58 -16.00
CA ASP A 100 4.02 -1.85 -15.82
C ASP A 100 4.71 -2.73 -14.77
N ARG A 101 6.05 -2.76 -14.80
CA ARG A 101 6.83 -3.49 -13.79
C ARG A 101 6.65 -2.89 -12.40
N LEU A 102 6.66 -1.57 -12.29
CA LEU A 102 6.47 -0.88 -11.01
C LEU A 102 5.05 -1.05 -10.47
N LEU A 103 4.03 -0.97 -11.32
CA LEU A 103 2.63 -1.24 -10.95
C LEU A 103 2.44 -2.66 -10.43
N LYS A 104 3.00 -3.66 -11.11
CA LYS A 104 3.00 -5.05 -10.63
C LYS A 104 3.63 -5.17 -9.25
N ASN A 105 4.76 -4.48 -9.02
CA ASN A 105 5.42 -4.47 -7.72
C ASN A 105 4.55 -3.80 -6.64
N CYS A 106 3.96 -2.63 -6.93
CA CYS A 106 3.02 -1.96 -6.03
C CYS A 106 1.84 -2.87 -5.64
N ASN A 107 1.27 -3.61 -6.59
CA ASN A 107 0.16 -4.52 -6.34
C ASN A 107 0.57 -5.68 -5.41
N VAL A 108 1.72 -6.31 -5.69
CA VAL A 108 2.25 -7.39 -4.82
C VAL A 108 2.53 -6.89 -3.41
N LEU A 109 3.10 -5.69 -3.27
CA LEU A 109 3.36 -5.09 -1.95
C LEU A 109 2.05 -4.76 -1.22
N ASN A 110 1.04 -4.26 -1.93
CA ASN A 110 -0.27 -3.98 -1.35
C ASN A 110 -0.97 -5.27 -0.87
N GLU A 111 -0.90 -6.35 -1.66
CA GLU A 111 -1.42 -7.66 -1.25
C GLU A 111 -0.71 -8.17 0.01
N LYS A 112 0.63 -8.09 0.04
CA LYS A 112 1.42 -8.49 1.20
C LYS A 112 1.08 -7.66 2.44
N LEU A 113 0.91 -6.34 2.27
CA LEU A 113 0.53 -5.44 3.35
C LEU A 113 -0.84 -5.79 3.91
N THR A 114 -1.82 -6.04 3.02
CA THR A 114 -3.18 -6.44 3.40
C THR A 114 -3.17 -7.73 4.23
N TYR A 115 -2.37 -8.72 3.81
CA TYR A 115 -2.20 -9.96 4.55
C TYR A 115 -1.58 -9.71 5.94
N SER A 116 -0.50 -8.93 6.02
CA SER A 116 0.15 -8.60 7.30
C SER A 116 -0.78 -7.86 8.26
N MET A 117 -1.58 -6.90 7.75
CA MET A 117 -2.58 -6.19 8.56
C MET A 117 -3.66 -7.13 9.10
N SER A 118 -4.14 -8.07 8.27
CA SER A 118 -5.12 -9.06 8.70
C SER A 118 -4.58 -9.92 9.84
N ASN A 119 -3.32 -10.37 9.75
CA ASN A 119 -2.67 -11.14 10.80
C ASN A 119 -2.49 -10.33 12.09
N ALA A 120 -1.97 -9.11 12.00
CA ALA A 120 -1.80 -8.22 13.15
C ALA A 120 -3.14 -7.97 13.87
N LYS A 121 -4.22 -7.75 13.09
CA LYS A 121 -5.57 -7.60 13.62
C LYS A 121 -6.05 -8.85 14.37
N GLN A 122 -5.85 -10.03 13.82
CA GLN A 122 -6.24 -11.29 14.47
C GLN A 122 -5.48 -11.51 15.79
N GLU A 123 -4.18 -11.21 15.82
CA GLU A 123 -3.39 -11.32 17.05
C GLU A 123 -3.86 -10.35 18.13
N LEU A 124 -4.13 -9.10 17.77
CA LEU A 124 -4.67 -8.09 18.68
C LEU A 124 -6.04 -8.50 19.24
N GLN A 125 -6.93 -9.02 18.37
CA GLN A 125 -8.24 -9.54 18.81
C GLN A 125 -8.09 -10.68 19.82
N LYS A 126 -7.19 -11.63 19.56
CA LYS A 126 -6.88 -12.73 20.49
C LYS A 126 -6.32 -12.23 21.82
N LYS A 127 -5.43 -11.23 21.80
CA LYS A 127 -4.89 -10.59 23.03
C LYS A 127 -6.00 -9.91 23.84
N ILE A 128 -6.92 -9.20 23.18
CA ILE A 128 -8.07 -8.55 23.82
C ILE A 128 -9.00 -9.59 24.46
N GLU A 129 -9.35 -10.64 23.74
CA GLU A 129 -10.21 -11.72 24.25
C GLU A 129 -9.59 -12.43 25.45
N ASN A 130 -8.29 -12.76 25.36
CA ASN A 130 -7.55 -13.34 26.48
C ASN A 130 -7.52 -12.42 27.71
N SER A 131 -7.37 -11.11 27.50
CA SER A 131 -7.39 -10.11 28.59
C SER A 131 -8.78 -10.04 29.25
N LYS A 132 -9.85 -10.02 28.46
CA LYS A 132 -11.23 -10.06 28.96
C LYS A 132 -11.49 -11.33 29.78
N ASN A 133 -11.09 -12.50 29.26
CA ASN A 133 -11.25 -13.77 29.96
C ASN A 133 -10.48 -13.79 31.29
N ARG A 134 -9.24 -13.27 31.33
CA ARG A 134 -8.49 -13.12 32.59
C ARG A 134 -9.18 -12.20 33.59
N LYS A 135 -9.77 -11.10 33.12
CA LYS A 135 -10.49 -10.15 33.98
C LYS A 135 -11.74 -10.79 34.60
N ILE A 136 -12.53 -11.51 33.80
CA ILE A 136 -13.70 -12.27 34.28
C ILE A 136 -13.29 -13.32 35.32
N ILE A 137 -12.19 -14.05 35.09
CA ILE A 137 -11.68 -15.02 36.06
C ILE A 137 -11.30 -14.32 37.37
N LYS A 138 -10.54 -13.22 37.32
CA LYS A 138 -10.16 -12.47 38.53
C LYS A 138 -11.36 -11.93 39.30
N GLU A 139 -12.30 -11.29 38.61
CA GLU A 139 -13.51 -10.73 39.23
C GLU A 139 -14.43 -11.83 39.80
N GLY A 140 -14.50 -12.99 39.16
CA GLY A 140 -15.24 -14.16 39.65
C GLY A 140 -14.62 -14.79 40.90
N TYR A 141 -13.30 -14.70 41.09
CA TYR A 141 -12.63 -15.16 42.32
C TYR A 141 -12.80 -14.17 43.49
N ASP A 142 -12.79 -12.86 43.25
CA ASP A 142 -13.01 -11.85 44.31
C ASP A 142 -14.46 -11.84 44.84
N ALA A 143 -15.44 -12.25 44.03
CA ALA A 143 -16.84 -12.44 44.44
C ALA A 143 -17.05 -13.64 45.39
N HIS A 144 -16.07 -14.54 45.50
CA HIS A 144 -16.03 -15.64 46.46
C HIS A 144 -14.95 -15.41 47.52
N THR A 145 -15.03 -14.28 48.24
CA THR A 145 -14.40 -14.20 49.55
C THR A 145 -15.19 -15.09 50.51
N PRO A 146 -14.60 -16.19 51.07
CA PRO A 146 -15.24 -16.88 52.15
C PRO A 146 -15.22 -15.92 53.35
N VAL A 147 -16.41 -15.52 53.80
CA VAL A 147 -16.61 -14.88 55.08
C VAL A 147 -15.82 -15.70 56.12
N LYS A 148 -14.88 -15.05 56.82
CA LYS A 148 -14.18 -15.65 57.97
C LYS A 148 -15.25 -16.10 58.98
N SER A 149 -15.65 -17.36 58.92
CA SER A 149 -16.36 -18.00 60.02
C SER A 149 -15.34 -18.14 61.14
N GLY A 150 -15.39 -17.22 62.11
CA GLY A 150 -14.63 -17.32 63.34
C GLY A 150 -14.90 -18.67 63.98
N LEU A 151 -13.83 -19.46 64.18
CA LEU A 151 -13.86 -20.55 65.14
C LEU A 151 -14.05 -19.92 66.52
N SER A 152 -15.28 -19.94 67.01
CA SER A 152 -15.55 -19.78 68.43
C SER A 152 -15.25 -21.10 69.11
N VAL A 153 -14.07 -21.18 69.72
CA VAL A 153 -13.77 -22.21 70.72
C VAL A 153 -14.46 -21.75 72.00
N TYR A 154 -15.65 -22.29 72.28
CA TYR A 154 -16.22 -22.23 73.62
C TYR A 154 -15.51 -23.28 74.49
N CYS A 155 -15.12 -22.83 75.69
CA CYS A 155 -14.60 -23.67 76.78
C CYS A 155 -15.58 -24.77 77.20
#